data_AF-R5SFT2-F1
#
_entry.id   AF-R5SFT2-F1
#
_cell.length_a   1.000
_cell.length_b   1.000
_cell.length_c   1.000
_cell.angle_alpha   90.00
_cell.angle_beta   90.00
_cell.angle_gamma   90.00
#
_symmetry.space_group_name_H-M   'P 1'
#
loop_
_entity.id
_entity.type
_entity.pdbx_description
1 polymer ?
#
loop_
_entity_poly.entity_id
_entity_poly.type
_entity_poly.pdbx_seq_one_letter_code
_entity_poly.pdbx_strand_id
1 'polypeptide(L)'
;MILRENGTRFCVDGKVFTIGGRISANGESEYEGLFGTIMEIRSGADRETENDVPDIYCDFEIPASEEMLRKLEARFSGLYGETKTLDDISLDCVIMSPDMLEPLDTPPGKLEDIRKDMDAAADIFAKVLQMPDEDLRALRAFPVSPTKDEAAWEVVTEVCGLGGCDMRAYSFKDGRSARVFAALLERFGCRLRYDTACPSCYAEYQKDRLKESEDL
;
A
#
# COMPACT_ATOMS: atom_id res chain seq x y z
N MET A 1 -7.51 -7.41 22.49
CA MET A 1 -8.13 -7.03 21.20
C MET A 1 -8.31 -8.27 20.36
N ILE A 2 -9.45 -8.37 19.65
CA ILE A 2 -9.77 -9.45 18.72
C ILE A 2 -10.01 -8.87 17.31
N LEU A 3 -9.38 -9.44 16.29
CA LEU A 3 -9.51 -9.04 14.88
C LEU A 3 -10.04 -10.21 14.04
N ARG A 4 -11.15 -10.00 13.32
CA ARG A 4 -11.81 -11.03 12.48
C ARG A 4 -12.29 -10.52 11.12
N GLU A 5 -12.21 -9.22 10.87
CA GLU A 5 -12.69 -8.64 9.62
C GLU A 5 -11.66 -8.83 8.50
N ASN A 6 -12.04 -9.51 7.42
CA ASN A 6 -11.18 -9.75 6.26
C ASN A 6 -10.53 -8.46 5.74
N GLY A 7 -9.23 -8.52 5.45
CA GLY A 7 -8.44 -7.37 5.03
C GLY A 7 -7.91 -6.51 6.18
N THR A 8 -8.33 -6.75 7.42
CA THR A 8 -7.74 -6.08 8.60
C THR A 8 -6.27 -6.43 8.73
N ARG A 9 -5.43 -5.42 8.84
CA ARG A 9 -3.96 -5.56 8.95
C ARG A 9 -3.53 -5.43 10.40
N PHE A 10 -2.60 -6.29 10.80
CA PHE A 10 -2.00 -6.33 12.12
C PHE A 10 -0.48 -6.36 11.99
N CYS A 11 0.20 -5.36 12.56
CA CYS A 11 1.64 -5.23 12.49
C CYS A 11 2.28 -5.65 13.80
N VAL A 12 3.22 -6.59 13.75
CA VAL A 12 3.99 -7.06 14.91
C VAL A 12 5.37 -7.49 14.44
N ASP A 13 6.42 -7.10 15.18
CA ASP A 13 7.82 -7.46 14.90
C ASP A 13 8.27 -7.24 13.44
N GLY A 14 7.77 -6.17 12.82
CA GLY A 14 8.08 -5.82 11.43
C GLY A 14 7.35 -6.66 10.36
N LYS A 15 6.56 -7.66 10.78
CA LYS A 15 5.67 -8.45 9.92
C LYS A 15 4.27 -7.82 9.86
N VAL A 16 3.60 -8.01 8.72
CA VAL A 16 2.21 -7.55 8.53
C VAL A 16 1.32 -8.74 8.24
N PHE A 17 0.49 -9.10 9.22
CA PHE A 17 -0.52 -10.14 9.08
C PHE A 17 -1.83 -9.52 8.62
N THR A 18 -2.56 -10.20 7.74
CA THR A 18 -3.85 -9.73 7.23
C THR A 18 -4.88 -10.81 7.46
N ILE A 19 -6.03 -10.48 8.04
CA ILE A 19 -7.15 -11.43 8.16
C ILE A 19 -7.61 -11.83 6.74
N GLY A 20 -7.74 -13.13 6.49
CA GLY A 20 -7.94 -13.71 5.17
C GLY A 20 -6.67 -13.77 4.30
N GLY A 21 -5.53 -13.35 4.83
CA GLY A 21 -4.23 -13.38 4.16
C GLY A 21 -3.56 -14.74 4.23
N ARG A 22 -2.68 -15.01 3.26
CA ARG A 22 -1.89 -16.25 3.18
C ARG A 22 -0.68 -16.19 4.08
N ILE A 23 -0.38 -17.32 4.71
CA ILE A 23 0.81 -17.53 5.54
C ILE A 23 1.50 -18.83 5.15
N SER A 24 2.77 -18.95 5.54
CA SER A 24 3.46 -20.23 5.65
C SER A 24 4.05 -20.40 7.05
N ALA A 25 3.95 -21.60 7.61
CA ALA A 25 4.65 -21.96 8.83
C ALA A 25 6.14 -22.20 8.53
N ASN A 26 7.01 -21.58 9.33
CA ASN A 26 8.46 -21.70 9.21
C ASN A 26 9.03 -22.73 10.19
N GLY A 27 10.36 -22.83 10.27
CA GLY A 27 11.06 -23.84 11.08
C GLY A 27 10.87 -23.74 12.60
N GLU A 28 10.26 -22.66 13.10
CA GLU A 28 9.90 -22.51 14.52
C GLU A 28 8.55 -23.18 14.84
N SER A 29 7.88 -23.77 13.84
CA SER A 29 6.59 -24.43 13.97
C SER A 29 6.67 -25.94 13.69
N GLU A 30 5.91 -26.73 14.44
CA GLU A 30 5.65 -28.15 14.09
C GLU A 30 4.95 -28.31 12.74
N TYR A 31 4.22 -27.27 12.31
CA TYR A 31 3.56 -27.18 11.02
C TYR A 31 4.50 -26.65 9.91
N GLU A 32 5.82 -26.59 10.15
CA GLU A 32 6.82 -26.10 9.18
C GLU A 32 6.56 -26.65 7.77
N GLY A 33 6.46 -25.73 6.80
CA GLY A 33 6.25 -26.01 5.39
C GLY A 33 4.79 -25.99 4.95
N LEU A 34 3.84 -25.93 5.89
CA LEU A 34 2.42 -25.79 5.56
C LEU A 34 2.07 -24.35 5.19
N PHE A 35 1.16 -24.24 4.25
CA PHE A 35 0.51 -22.98 3.88
C PHE A 35 -0.86 -22.91 4.52
N GLY A 36 -1.31 -21.71 4.84
CA GLY A 36 -2.59 -21.52 5.48
C GLY A 36 -3.16 -20.12 5.28
N THR A 37 -4.30 -19.88 5.92
CA THR A 37 -5.01 -18.62 5.89
C THR A 37 -5.29 -18.14 7.31
N ILE A 38 -5.07 -16.85 7.57
CA ILE A 38 -5.35 -16.25 8.87
C ILE A 38 -6.85 -16.03 9.01
N MET A 39 -7.45 -16.57 10.06
CA MET A 39 -8.87 -16.45 10.34
C MET A 39 -9.15 -15.39 11.41
N GLU A 40 -8.27 -15.30 12.40
CA GLU A 40 -8.47 -14.43 13.55
C GLU A 40 -7.13 -14.09 14.21
N ILE A 41 -7.01 -12.89 14.78
CA ILE A 41 -5.86 -12.50 15.61
C ILE A 41 -6.36 -11.98 16.95
N ARG A 42 -5.81 -12.51 18.04
CA ARG A 42 -6.09 -12.06 19.42
C ARG A 42 -4.82 -11.55 20.08
N SER A 43 -4.94 -10.48 20.85
CA SER A 43 -3.82 -9.85 21.56
C SER A 43 -4.23 -9.29 22.92
N GLY A 44 -3.26 -9.12 23.83
CA GLY A 44 -3.52 -8.63 25.18
C GLY A 44 -4.35 -9.61 26.01
N ALA A 45 -5.36 -9.12 26.73
CA ALA A 45 -6.19 -9.94 27.61
C ALA A 45 -7.11 -10.95 26.90
N ASP A 46 -7.27 -10.83 25.58
CA ASP A 46 -8.13 -11.72 24.78
C ASP A 46 -7.37 -12.95 24.23
N ARG A 47 -6.09 -13.11 24.56
CA ARG A 47 -5.28 -14.28 24.17
C ARG A 47 -5.76 -15.54 24.90
N GLU A 48 -5.67 -16.67 24.21
CA GLU A 48 -5.86 -18.01 24.77
C GLU A 48 -4.55 -18.65 25.23
N THR A 49 -3.39 -18.24 24.69
CA THR A 49 -2.09 -18.74 25.14
C THR A 49 -1.50 -17.89 26.26
N GLU A 50 -0.63 -18.50 27.07
CA GLU A 50 0.14 -17.79 28.11
C GLU A 50 1.33 -17.00 27.54
N ASN A 51 1.58 -17.08 26.23
CA ASN A 51 2.70 -16.40 25.60
C ASN A 51 2.48 -14.88 25.57
N ASP A 52 3.57 -14.12 25.70
CA ASP A 52 3.51 -12.65 25.66
C ASP A 52 3.39 -12.05 24.25
N VAL A 53 3.21 -12.88 23.24
CA VAL A 53 2.95 -12.49 21.85
C VAL A 53 1.46 -12.65 21.50
N PRO A 54 0.97 -12.05 20.40
CA PRO A 54 -0.39 -12.27 19.89
C PRO A 54 -0.65 -13.71 19.45
N ASP A 55 -1.88 -14.18 19.61
CA ASP A 55 -2.35 -15.45 19.08
C ASP A 55 -2.91 -15.25 17.67
N ILE A 56 -2.34 -15.95 16.69
CA ILE A 56 -2.78 -15.95 15.30
C ILE A 56 -3.47 -17.28 15.02
N TYR A 57 -4.79 -17.25 14.81
CA TYR A 57 -5.55 -18.42 14.40
C TYR A 57 -5.46 -18.57 12.88
N CYS A 58 -5.02 -19.72 12.43
CA CYS A 58 -4.94 -20.04 11.01
C CYS A 58 -5.49 -21.43 10.69
N ASP A 59 -6.05 -21.54 9.49
CA ASP A 59 -6.43 -22.81 8.88
C ASP A 59 -5.31 -23.20 7.90
N PHE A 60 -4.65 -24.32 8.17
CA PHE A 60 -3.62 -24.88 7.30
C PHE A 60 -4.22 -25.78 6.21
N GLU A 61 -3.62 -25.75 5.04
CA GLU A 61 -3.98 -26.61 3.94
C GLU A 61 -3.38 -28.01 4.11
N ILE A 62 -4.10 -29.01 3.63
CA ILE A 62 -3.59 -30.36 3.54
C ILE A 62 -2.35 -30.36 2.62
N PRO A 63 -1.21 -30.94 3.04
CA PRO A 63 -0.02 -31.00 2.23
C PRO A 63 -0.29 -31.67 0.87
N ALA A 64 0.04 -30.99 -0.23
CA ALA A 64 -0.17 -31.54 -1.58
C ALA A 64 0.82 -32.66 -1.95
N SER A 65 1.96 -32.78 -1.24
CA SER A 65 2.97 -33.80 -1.51
C SER A 65 2.97 -34.88 -0.42
N GLU A 66 3.03 -36.15 -0.84
CA GLU A 66 3.15 -37.27 0.09
C GLU A 66 4.40 -37.17 0.97
N GLU A 67 5.50 -36.62 0.44
CA GLU A 67 6.73 -36.42 1.22
C GLU A 67 6.51 -35.46 2.38
N MET A 68 5.84 -34.33 2.13
CA MET A 68 5.53 -33.35 3.16
C MET A 68 4.53 -33.90 4.17
N LEU A 69 3.52 -34.65 3.71
CA LEU A 69 2.57 -35.33 4.59
C LEU A 69 3.27 -36.33 5.52
N ARG A 70 4.18 -37.17 5.00
CA ARG A 70 4.95 -38.11 5.82
C ARG A 70 5.86 -37.40 6.82
N LYS A 71 6.46 -36.27 6.45
CA LYS A 71 7.28 -35.46 7.37
C LYS A 71 6.43 -34.87 8.49
N LEU A 72 5.24 -34.37 8.17
CA LEU A 72 4.29 -33.85 9.15
C LEU A 72 3.85 -34.94 10.13
N GLU A 73 3.39 -36.08 9.62
CA GLU A 73 2.99 -37.24 10.44
C GLU A 73 4.15 -37.73 11.33
N ALA A 74 5.38 -37.78 10.80
CA ALA A 74 6.56 -38.17 11.56
C ALA A 74 6.89 -37.17 12.68
N ARG A 75 6.82 -35.85 12.42
CA ARG A 75 7.01 -34.81 13.45
C ARG A 75 6.01 -34.97 14.58
N PHE A 76 4.71 -35.03 14.25
CA PHE A 76 3.65 -35.19 15.24
C PHE A 76 3.74 -36.53 15.97
N SER A 77 4.07 -37.63 15.28
CA SER A 77 4.27 -38.92 15.93
C SER A 77 5.41 -38.88 16.93
N GLY A 78 6.51 -38.19 16.59
CA GLY A 78 7.64 -37.97 17.49
C GLY A 78 7.26 -37.13 18.71
N LEU A 79 6.47 -36.08 18.52
CA LEU A 79 6.02 -35.17 19.58
C LEU A 79 5.12 -35.88 20.61
N TYR A 80 4.18 -36.71 20.14
CA TYR A 80 3.24 -37.43 21.00
C TYR A 80 3.74 -38.80 21.47
N GLY A 81 4.83 -39.31 20.88
CA GLY A 81 5.40 -40.63 21.22
C GLY A 81 4.55 -41.82 20.75
N GLU A 82 3.57 -41.58 19.88
CA GLU A 82 2.69 -42.58 19.28
C GLU A 82 2.46 -42.27 17.79
N THR A 83 2.10 -43.27 16.99
CA THR A 83 1.84 -43.06 15.56
C THR A 83 0.66 -42.11 15.37
N LYS A 84 0.88 -41.01 14.64
CA LYS A 84 -0.12 -40.03 14.20
C LYS A 84 -0.27 -40.08 12.69
N THR A 85 -1.50 -40.07 12.22
CA THR A 85 -1.83 -39.85 10.79
C THR A 85 -2.36 -38.44 10.59
N LEU A 86 -2.52 -38.01 9.33
CA LEU A 86 -3.13 -36.73 8.99
C LEU A 86 -4.49 -36.52 9.69
N ASP A 87 -5.30 -37.57 9.84
CA ASP A 87 -6.61 -37.52 10.48
C ASP A 87 -6.53 -37.20 11.99
N ASP A 88 -5.38 -37.47 12.62
CA ASP A 88 -5.10 -37.16 14.03
C ASP A 88 -4.55 -35.73 14.23
N ILE A 89 -4.24 -35.01 13.15
CA ILE A 89 -3.59 -33.70 13.18
C ILE A 89 -4.61 -32.63 12.83
N SER A 90 -4.89 -31.73 13.78
CA SER A 90 -5.76 -30.59 13.54
C SER A 90 -5.06 -29.55 12.65
N LEU A 91 -5.69 -29.23 11.53
CA LEU A 91 -5.26 -28.16 10.61
C LEU A 91 -6.14 -26.90 10.71
N ASP A 92 -7.34 -27.03 11.30
CA ASP A 92 -8.30 -25.93 11.43
C ASP A 92 -8.10 -25.18 12.75
N CYS A 93 -8.18 -23.84 12.70
CA CYS A 93 -8.11 -22.95 13.86
C CYS A 93 -6.86 -23.17 14.73
N VAL A 94 -5.72 -23.49 14.11
CA VAL A 94 -4.45 -23.69 14.80
C VAL A 94 -3.96 -22.34 15.33
N ILE A 95 -3.57 -22.30 16.61
CA ILE A 95 -3.02 -21.11 17.24
C ILE A 95 -1.51 -21.08 17.03
N MET A 96 -1.03 -20.00 16.43
CA MET A 96 0.36 -19.76 16.09
C MET A 96 0.82 -18.43 16.66
N SER A 97 2.10 -18.33 16.99
CA SER A 97 2.73 -17.04 17.30
C SER A 97 3.31 -16.38 16.03
N PRO A 98 3.57 -15.06 16.05
CA PRO A 98 4.04 -14.33 14.87
C PRO A 98 5.41 -14.77 14.34
N ASP A 99 6.28 -15.24 15.22
CA ASP A 99 7.62 -15.74 14.89
C ASP A 99 7.58 -17.07 14.14
N MET A 100 6.56 -17.90 14.37
CA MET A 100 6.35 -19.18 13.68
C MET A 100 5.79 -19.07 12.25
N LEU A 101 5.38 -17.87 11.84
CA LEU A 101 4.70 -17.63 10.58
C LEU A 101 5.41 -16.60 9.71
N GLU A 102 5.45 -16.87 8.40
CA GLU A 102 5.80 -15.88 7.39
C GLU A 102 4.53 -15.43 6.65
N PRO A 103 4.17 -14.13 6.69
CA PRO A 103 3.15 -13.57 5.82
C PRO A 103 3.59 -13.71 4.38
N LEU A 104 2.73 -14.29 3.55
CA LEU A 104 2.93 -14.36 2.11
C LEU A 104 2.19 -13.18 1.52
N ASP A 105 2.90 -12.07 1.30
CA ASP A 105 2.34 -10.80 0.83
C ASP A 105 1.53 -10.97 -0.48
N THR A 106 0.20 -11.03 -0.33
CA THR A 106 -0.87 -10.77 -1.32
C THR A 106 -0.99 -11.67 -2.59
N PRO A 107 -2.20 -11.79 -3.17
CA PRO A 107 -2.58 -12.84 -4.13
C PRO A 107 -1.76 -12.86 -5.43
N PRO A 108 -1.54 -14.04 -6.04
CA PRO A 108 -0.69 -14.24 -7.21
C PRO A 108 -1.07 -13.46 -8.48
N GLY A 109 -2.24 -12.81 -8.54
CA GLY A 109 -2.62 -11.94 -9.67
C GLY A 109 -2.04 -10.52 -9.60
N LYS A 110 -1.74 -10.00 -8.40
CA LYS A 110 -1.42 -8.56 -8.25
C LYS A 110 0.04 -8.21 -8.55
N LEU A 111 0.98 -9.13 -8.35
CA LEU A 111 2.41 -8.85 -8.56
C LEU A 111 2.76 -8.77 -10.06
N GLU A 112 2.17 -9.62 -10.88
CA GLU A 112 2.32 -9.55 -12.34
C GLU A 112 1.67 -8.29 -12.90
N ASP A 113 0.51 -7.90 -12.37
CA ASP A 113 -0.16 -6.66 -12.75
C ASP A 113 0.64 -5.43 -12.30
N ILE A 114 1.17 -5.41 -11.06
CA ILE A 114 2.08 -4.35 -10.58
C ILE A 114 3.33 -4.28 -11.46
N ARG A 115 3.91 -5.42 -11.85
CA ARG A 115 5.10 -5.44 -12.71
C ARG A 115 4.78 -4.91 -14.12
N LYS A 116 3.65 -5.29 -14.71
CA LYS A 116 3.18 -4.75 -16.00
C LYS A 116 2.90 -3.26 -15.90
N ASP A 117 2.32 -2.80 -14.81
CA ASP A 117 2.07 -1.37 -14.55
C ASP A 117 3.40 -0.60 -14.42
N MET A 118 4.42 -1.20 -13.78
CA MET A 118 5.76 -0.63 -13.69
C MET A 118 6.48 -0.60 -15.04
N ASP A 119 6.38 -1.66 -15.85
CA ASP A 119 6.95 -1.71 -17.19
C ASP A 119 6.28 -0.67 -18.10
N ALA A 120 4.95 -0.55 -18.04
CA ALA A 120 4.19 0.48 -18.77
C ALA A 120 4.56 1.90 -18.30
N ALA A 121 4.76 2.09 -16.99
CA ALA A 121 5.26 3.35 -16.45
C ALA A 121 6.66 3.66 -16.99
N ALA A 122 7.58 2.70 -16.99
CA ALA A 122 8.94 2.87 -17.50
C ALA A 122 8.96 3.29 -18.98
N ASP A 123 8.09 2.71 -19.80
CA ASP A 123 7.91 3.11 -21.21
C ASP A 123 7.45 4.57 -21.35
N ILE A 124 6.53 5.03 -20.49
CA ILE A 124 6.10 6.43 -20.45
C ILE A 124 7.26 7.34 -20.05
N PHE A 125 8.01 6.97 -19.01
CA PHE A 125 9.20 7.72 -18.57
C PHE A 125 10.22 7.86 -19.69
N ALA A 126 10.57 6.75 -20.34
CA ALA A 126 11.54 6.74 -21.44
C ALA A 126 11.09 7.65 -22.59
N LYS A 127 9.81 7.58 -22.98
CA LYS A 127 9.24 8.44 -24.03
C LYS A 127 9.33 9.91 -23.65
N VAL A 128 8.91 10.30 -22.44
CA VAL A 128 8.90 11.71 -22.02
C VAL A 128 10.32 12.26 -21.89
N LEU A 129 11.26 11.49 -21.34
CA LEU A 129 12.67 11.91 -21.21
C LEU A 129 13.35 12.15 -22.56
N GLN A 130 12.92 11.44 -23.60
CA GLN A 130 13.43 11.56 -24.97
C GLN A 130 12.69 12.62 -25.80
N MET A 131 11.62 13.24 -25.29
CA MET A 131 10.91 14.29 -26.01
C MET A 131 11.82 15.50 -26.27
N PRO A 132 11.76 16.10 -27.47
CA PRO A 132 12.48 17.33 -27.74
C PRO A 132 11.87 18.50 -26.96
N ASP A 133 12.69 19.51 -26.68
CA ASP A 133 12.28 20.68 -25.89
C ASP A 133 11.09 21.43 -26.50
N GLU A 134 10.93 21.42 -27.83
CA GLU A 134 9.80 22.03 -28.53
C GLU A 134 8.48 21.34 -28.19
N ASP A 135 8.46 20.01 -28.21
CA ASP A 135 7.29 19.22 -27.85
C ASP A 135 6.95 19.38 -26.36
N LEU A 136 7.97 19.39 -25.49
CA LEU A 136 7.80 19.64 -24.07
C LEU A 136 7.23 21.04 -23.78
N ARG A 137 7.54 22.05 -24.60
CA ARG A 137 6.98 23.41 -24.50
C ARG A 137 5.55 23.51 -25.06
N ALA A 138 5.16 22.61 -25.96
CA ALA A 138 3.82 22.59 -26.53
C ALA A 138 2.76 22.07 -25.53
N LEU A 139 3.18 21.27 -24.54
CA LEU A 139 2.30 20.78 -23.47
C LEU A 139 1.85 21.93 -22.55
N ARG A 140 0.55 21.96 -22.25
CA ARG A 140 -0.08 23.02 -21.44
C ARG A 140 -0.89 22.50 -20.26
N ALA A 141 -0.68 21.24 -19.87
CA ALA A 141 -1.43 20.62 -18.77
C ALA A 141 -1.17 21.27 -17.40
N PHE A 142 0.04 21.78 -17.18
CA PHE A 142 0.43 22.46 -15.95
C PHE A 142 1.17 23.77 -16.27
N PRO A 143 0.94 24.85 -15.50
CA PRO A 143 1.75 26.07 -15.60
C PRO A 143 3.21 25.77 -15.26
N VAL A 144 4.11 26.19 -16.15
CA VAL A 144 5.57 26.06 -15.97
C VAL A 144 6.22 27.40 -16.25
N SER A 145 6.90 27.97 -15.26
CA SER A 145 7.52 29.29 -15.33
C SER A 145 8.78 29.38 -14.48
N PRO A 146 9.71 30.30 -14.76
CA PRO A 146 10.77 30.62 -13.83
C PRO A 146 10.20 31.21 -12.53
N THR A 147 10.92 31.04 -11.42
CA THR A 147 10.66 31.74 -10.17
C THR A 147 10.83 33.25 -10.35
N LYS A 148 10.25 34.05 -9.43
CA LYS A 148 10.35 35.52 -9.48
C LYS A 148 11.79 36.06 -9.48
N ASP A 149 12.71 35.33 -8.86
CA ASP A 149 14.14 35.65 -8.81
C ASP A 149 14.94 34.97 -9.93
N GLU A 150 14.26 34.26 -10.84
CA GLU A 150 14.82 33.48 -11.95
C GLU A 150 15.88 32.44 -11.55
N ALA A 151 16.00 32.13 -10.25
CA ALA A 151 16.97 31.17 -9.73
C ALA A 151 16.55 29.71 -9.96
N ALA A 152 15.26 29.46 -10.19
CA ALA A 152 14.70 28.14 -10.40
C ALA A 152 13.50 28.18 -11.35
N TRP A 153 12.94 27.01 -11.65
CA TRP A 153 11.71 26.83 -12.41
C TRP A 153 10.66 26.13 -11.56
N GLU A 154 9.40 26.47 -11.78
CA GLU A 154 8.28 26.00 -11.00
C GLU A 154 7.28 25.25 -11.89
N VAL A 155 6.64 24.23 -11.34
CA VAL A 155 5.47 23.56 -11.93
C VAL A 155 4.32 23.64 -10.93
N VAL A 156 3.26 24.36 -11.28
CA VAL A 156 2.09 24.53 -10.42
C VAL A 156 1.13 23.36 -10.64
N THR A 157 0.74 22.68 -9.56
CA THR A 157 -0.20 21.54 -9.60
C THR A 157 -1.53 21.81 -8.92
N GLU A 158 -1.61 22.92 -8.19
CA GLU A 158 -2.85 23.35 -7.52
C GLU A 158 -2.92 24.87 -7.52
N VAL A 159 -4.07 25.38 -7.92
CA VAL A 159 -4.40 26.80 -7.95
C VAL A 159 -5.66 27.05 -7.13
N CYS A 160 -5.76 28.25 -6.57
CA CYS A 160 -6.94 28.69 -5.85
C CYS A 160 -8.15 28.79 -6.80
N GLY A 161 -9.24 28.10 -6.47
CA GLY A 161 -10.49 28.12 -7.25
C GLY A 161 -11.22 29.47 -7.29
N LEU A 162 -10.86 30.41 -6.41
CA LEU A 162 -11.45 31.76 -6.38
C LEU A 162 -10.57 32.81 -7.06
N GLY A 163 -9.28 32.83 -6.75
CA GLY A 163 -8.37 33.90 -7.16
C GLY A 163 -7.27 33.47 -8.14
N GLY A 164 -7.18 32.18 -8.49
CA GLY A 164 -6.14 31.66 -9.38
C GLY A 164 -4.72 31.69 -8.79
N CYS A 165 -4.56 31.96 -7.49
CA CYS A 165 -3.26 31.95 -6.82
C CYS A 165 -2.65 30.56 -6.85
N ASP A 166 -1.34 30.46 -7.09
CA ASP A 166 -0.62 29.21 -6.97
C ASP A 166 -0.61 28.73 -5.52
N MET A 167 -1.12 27.51 -5.29
CA MET A 167 -1.23 26.91 -3.95
C MET A 167 -0.22 25.79 -3.73
N ARG A 168 0.10 25.04 -4.79
CA ARG A 168 1.13 23.99 -4.74
C ARG A 168 1.98 24.02 -5.99
N ALA A 169 3.28 24.24 -5.80
CA ALA A 169 4.28 24.24 -6.85
C ALA A 169 5.47 23.33 -6.50
N TYR A 170 6.09 22.76 -7.53
CA TYR A 170 7.33 21.99 -7.42
C TYR A 170 8.46 22.76 -8.09
N SER A 171 9.61 22.88 -7.41
CA SER A 171 10.76 23.65 -7.89
C SER A 171 11.84 22.75 -8.52
N PHE A 172 12.43 23.22 -9.61
CA PHE A 172 13.45 22.54 -10.40
C PHE A 172 14.59 23.51 -10.74
N LYS A 173 15.80 22.96 -10.91
CA LYS A 173 16.99 23.78 -11.25
C LYS A 173 16.92 24.40 -12.64
N ASP A 174 16.25 23.73 -13.57
CA ASP A 174 16.18 24.13 -14.96
C ASP A 174 14.79 23.89 -15.55
N GLY A 175 14.46 24.64 -16.61
CA GLY A 175 13.15 24.58 -17.23
C GLY A 175 12.88 23.29 -18.01
N ARG A 176 13.89 22.51 -18.40
CA ARG A 176 13.65 21.24 -19.08
C ARG A 176 13.16 20.20 -18.07
N SER A 177 13.83 20.10 -16.92
CA SER A 177 13.42 19.26 -15.80
C SER A 177 11.98 19.56 -15.35
N ALA A 178 11.63 20.84 -15.23
CA ALA A 178 10.26 21.26 -14.91
C ALA A 178 9.24 20.79 -15.96
N ARG A 179 9.54 20.95 -17.26
CA ARG A 179 8.62 20.52 -18.33
C ARG A 179 8.50 19.00 -18.44
N VAL A 180 9.59 18.27 -18.26
CA VAL A 180 9.56 16.79 -18.18
C VAL A 180 8.65 16.34 -17.04
N PHE A 181 8.77 16.96 -15.86
CA PHE A 181 7.90 16.65 -14.73
C PHE A 181 6.42 16.94 -15.04
N ALA A 182 6.11 18.11 -15.60
CA ALA A 182 4.75 18.47 -16.02
C ALA A 182 4.18 17.46 -17.05
N ALA A 183 4.99 17.05 -18.03
CA ALA A 183 4.61 16.07 -19.03
C ALA A 183 4.33 14.69 -18.43
N LEU A 184 5.13 14.25 -17.45
CA LEU A 184 4.90 13.00 -16.73
C LEU A 184 3.57 13.05 -15.97
N LEU A 185 3.31 14.13 -15.23
CA LEU A 185 2.05 14.30 -14.50
C LEU A 185 0.84 14.15 -15.44
N GLU A 186 0.88 14.80 -16.61
CA GLU A 186 -0.19 14.70 -17.60
C GLU A 186 -0.39 13.26 -18.11
N ARG A 187 0.71 12.56 -18.44
CA ARG A 187 0.68 11.19 -18.97
C ARG A 187 0.20 10.16 -17.95
N PHE A 188 0.45 10.40 -16.67
CA PHE A 188 -0.10 9.61 -15.57
C PHE A 188 -1.50 10.06 -15.12
N GLY A 189 -2.15 10.94 -15.89
CA GLY A 189 -3.54 11.33 -15.68
C GLY A 189 -3.75 12.34 -14.55
N CYS A 190 -2.68 12.92 -13.99
CA CYS A 190 -2.81 14.02 -13.05
C CYS A 190 -3.35 15.26 -13.79
N ARG A 191 -4.18 16.04 -13.09
CA ARG A 191 -4.74 17.29 -13.61
C ARG A 191 -4.50 18.42 -12.62
N LEU A 192 -4.43 19.65 -13.14
CA LEU A 192 -4.36 20.86 -12.33
C LEU A 192 -5.60 20.93 -11.43
N ARG A 193 -5.38 21.07 -10.11
CA ARG A 193 -6.47 21.16 -9.12
C ARG A 193 -6.87 22.61 -8.89
N TYR A 194 -8.17 22.85 -8.79
CA TYR A 194 -8.77 24.17 -8.57
C TYR A 194 -10.02 24.09 -7.67
N ASP A 195 -10.17 23.00 -6.92
CA ASP A 195 -11.33 22.70 -6.07
C ASP A 195 -11.27 23.37 -4.69
N THR A 196 -10.13 23.98 -4.34
CA THR A 196 -9.89 24.60 -3.03
C THR A 196 -9.56 26.08 -3.20
N ALA A 197 -10.07 26.91 -2.29
CA ALA A 197 -9.70 28.32 -2.20
C ALA A 197 -8.60 28.54 -1.16
N CYS A 198 -7.65 29.43 -1.44
CA CYS A 198 -6.67 29.84 -0.44
C CYS A 198 -7.33 30.72 0.65
N PRO A 199 -6.75 30.77 1.87
CA PRO A 199 -7.35 31.49 2.99
C PRO A 199 -7.61 32.97 2.71
N SER A 200 -6.72 33.65 1.96
CA SER A 200 -6.87 35.07 1.63
C SER A 200 -8.05 35.30 0.68
N CYS A 201 -8.11 34.58 -0.45
CA CYS A 201 -9.21 34.73 -1.41
C CYS A 201 -10.55 34.30 -0.80
N TYR A 202 -10.56 33.28 0.06
CA TYR A 202 -11.77 32.88 0.77
C TYR A 202 -12.23 33.97 1.75
N ALA A 203 -11.32 34.61 2.48
CA ALA A 203 -11.66 35.70 3.40
C ALA A 203 -12.22 36.92 2.66
N GLU A 204 -11.71 37.25 1.48
CA GLU A 204 -12.25 38.32 0.63
C GLU A 204 -13.65 37.96 0.12
N TYR A 205 -13.83 36.76 -0.43
CA TYR A 205 -15.13 36.25 -0.87
C TYR A 205 -16.19 36.31 0.24
N GLN A 206 -15.83 35.96 1.48
CA GLN A 206 -16.73 36.05 2.62
C GLN A 206 -17.14 37.50 2.95
N LYS A 207 -16.21 38.46 2.84
CA LYS A 207 -16.51 39.89 3.07
C LYS A 207 -17.49 40.43 2.03
N ASP A 208 -17.32 40.06 0.77
CA ASP A 208 -18.19 40.55 -0.31
C ASP A 208 -19.61 39.98 -0.19
N ARG A 209 -19.74 38.70 0.20
CA ARG A 209 -21.05 38.09 0.50
C ARG A 209 -21.79 38.74 1.67
N LEU A 210 -21.07 39.18 2.69
CA LEU A 210 -21.68 39.86 3.84
C LEU A 210 -22.17 41.26 3.46
N LYS A 211 -21.42 41.98 2.63
CA LYS A 211 -21.85 43.30 2.11
C LYS A 211 -23.10 43.20 1.23
N GLU A 212 -23.16 42.22 0.32
CA GLU A 212 -24.34 41.99 -0.53
C GLU A 212 -25.61 41.68 0.30
N SER A 213 -25.46 41.11 1.49
CA SER A 213 -26.60 40.84 2.39
C SER A 213 -27.03 42.03 3.26
N GLU A 214 -26.17 43.05 3.41
CA GLU A 214 -26.48 44.28 4.16
C GLU A 214 -27.12 45.36 3.26
N ASP A 215 -26.95 45.25 1.94
CA ASP A 215 -27.52 46.14 0.92
C ASP A 215 -28.92 45.69 0.41
N LEU A 216 -29.52 44.64 1.01
CA LEU A 216 -30.87 44.09 0.74
C LEU A 216 -31.83 44.36 1.90
#